data_AF-A0A956YRQ6-F1
#
_entry.id   AF-A0A956YRQ6-F1
#
_cell.length_a   1.000
_cell.length_b   1.000
_cell.length_c   1.000
_cell.angle_alpha   90.00
_cell.angle_beta   90.00
_cell.angle_gamma   90.00
#
_symmetry.space_group_name_H-M   'P 1'
#
loop_
_entity.id
_entity.type
_entity.pdbx_description
1 polymer ?
#
loop_
_entity_poly.entity_id
_entity_poly.type
_entity_poly.pdbx_seq_one_letter_code
_entity_poly.pdbx_strand_id
1 'polypeptide(L)'
;MPLTVDWHDPERSIILVWGEDAWTWDDWHTALEQMIALAKSTARQVDFIYGNAPGTVFPRPQAVTHVQRTLGVIPENAGLHVIVNDKTFARAIMVLVMRAESEDAHISFHHAPSLAEARALIQRYRLGSGRTYLQ
;
A
#
# COMPACT_ATOMS: atom_id res chain seq x y z
N MET A 1 9.17 -3.55 16.10
CA MET A 1 8.38 -3.13 14.94
C MET A 1 7.13 -4.00 14.88
N PRO A 2 5.93 -3.45 15.18
CA PRO A 2 4.66 -4.19 15.16
C PRO A 2 3.99 -4.19 13.77
N LEU A 3 4.77 -3.93 12.72
CA LEU A 3 4.40 -4.06 11.33
C LEU A 3 5.16 -5.25 10.76
N THR A 4 4.48 -6.14 10.04
CA THR A 4 5.10 -7.20 9.26
C THR A 4 5.09 -6.82 7.79
N VAL A 5 6.18 -7.12 7.07
CA VAL A 5 6.30 -6.89 5.62
C VAL A 5 6.78 -8.18 4.98
N ASP A 6 5.96 -8.77 4.12
CA ASP A 6 6.31 -10.00 3.41
C ASP A 6 5.56 -10.11 2.08
N TRP A 7 5.97 -11.05 1.24
CA TRP A 7 5.20 -11.47 0.07
C TRP A 7 3.90 -12.12 0.49
N HIS A 8 2.79 -11.58 -0.04
CA HIS A 8 1.45 -12.10 0.18
C HIS A 8 1.18 -13.37 -0.65
N ASP A 9 1.90 -13.53 -1.76
CA ASP A 9 1.71 -14.60 -2.73
C ASP A 9 3.03 -15.30 -3.11
N PRO A 10 3.01 -16.59 -3.49
CA PRO A 10 4.20 -17.32 -3.92
C PRO A 10 4.86 -16.75 -5.17
N GLU A 11 4.10 -16.06 -6.02
CA GLU A 11 4.56 -15.47 -7.27
C GLU A 11 5.37 -14.18 -7.08
N ARG A 12 5.45 -13.70 -5.82
CA ARG A 12 6.11 -12.45 -5.43
C ARG A 12 5.62 -11.26 -6.25
N SER A 13 4.30 -11.14 -6.32
CA SER A 13 3.63 -10.09 -7.07
C SER A 13 2.83 -9.14 -6.18
N ILE A 14 2.62 -9.50 -4.91
CA ILE A 14 1.90 -8.70 -3.93
C ILE A 14 2.72 -8.65 -2.63
N ILE A 15 3.01 -7.45 -2.12
CA ILE A 15 3.56 -7.28 -0.77
C ILE A 15 2.44 -6.95 0.19
N LEU A 16 2.39 -7.65 1.33
CA LEU A 16 1.51 -7.35 2.45
C LEU A 16 2.28 -6.62 3.54
N VAL A 17 1.80 -5.44 3.91
CA VAL A 17 2.19 -4.71 5.11
C VAL A 17 1.05 -4.79 6.11
N TRP A 18 1.28 -5.43 7.26
CA TRP A 18 0.24 -5.68 8.24
C TRP A 18 0.65 -5.24 9.65
N GLY A 19 -0.16 -4.39 10.27
CA GLY A 19 0.03 -3.98 11.67
C GLY A 19 -0.73 -4.87 12.63
N GLU A 20 -0.06 -5.50 13.58
CA GLU A 20 -0.70 -6.36 14.59
C GLU A 20 -1.04 -5.59 15.87
N ASP A 21 -0.22 -4.59 16.21
CA ASP A 21 -0.35 -3.76 17.40
C ASP A 21 -0.22 -2.27 17.06
N ALA A 22 -0.29 -1.41 18.08
CA ALA A 22 0.03 0.00 17.92
C ALA A 22 1.45 0.19 17.39
N TRP A 23 1.58 0.86 16.26
CA TRP A 23 2.85 1.22 15.61
C TRP A 23 3.07 2.72 15.61
N THR A 24 4.30 3.15 15.40
CA THR A 24 4.71 4.56 15.29
C THR A 24 5.16 4.88 13.87
N TRP A 25 5.25 6.17 13.52
CA TRP A 25 5.78 6.53 12.19
C TRP A 25 7.20 6.01 11.94
N ASP A 26 8.02 5.83 12.97
CA ASP A 26 9.34 5.23 12.83
C ASP A 26 9.26 3.74 12.48
N ASP A 27 8.30 3.01 13.05
CA ASP A 27 7.99 1.63 12.63
C ASP A 27 7.54 1.59 11.17
N TRP A 28 6.70 2.55 10.75
CA TRP A 28 6.27 2.66 9.35
C TRP A 28 7.43 2.96 8.41
N HIS A 29 8.34 3.85 8.78
CA HIS A 29 9.53 4.14 7.98
C HIS A 29 10.44 2.93 7.85
N THR A 30 10.60 2.16 8.93
CA THR A 30 11.35 0.89 8.89
C THR A 30 10.66 -0.13 7.98
N ALA A 31 9.33 -0.28 8.08
CA ALA A 31 8.56 -1.15 7.20
C ALA A 31 8.60 -0.69 5.73
N LEU A 32 8.61 0.61 5.48
CA LEU A 32 8.72 1.21 4.15
C LEU A 32 10.05 0.86 3.49
N GLU A 33 11.17 0.94 4.23
CA GLU A 33 12.48 0.53 3.72
C GLU A 33 12.50 -0.96 3.33
N GLN A 34 11.91 -1.83 4.16
CA GLN A 34 11.78 -3.26 3.88
C GLN A 34 10.90 -3.53 2.66
N MET A 35 9.75 -2.84 2.58
CA MET A 35 8.83 -2.93 1.46
C MET A 35 9.49 -2.53 0.14
N ILE A 36 10.26 -1.44 0.14
CA ILE A 36 11.02 -0.97 -1.04
C ILE A 36 12.09 -2.00 -1.42
N ALA A 37 12.84 -2.53 -0.45
CA ALA A 37 13.86 -3.54 -0.71
C ALA A 37 13.26 -4.82 -1.30
N LEU A 38 12.13 -5.29 -0.77
CA LEU A 38 11.39 -6.43 -1.30
C LEU A 38 10.89 -6.16 -2.73
N ALA A 39 10.25 -5.01 -2.97
CA ALA A 39 9.75 -4.65 -4.29
C ALA A 39 10.88 -4.60 -5.33
N LYS A 40 12.03 -4.02 -4.98
CA LYS A 40 13.22 -3.95 -5.86
C LYS A 40 13.93 -5.29 -6.06
N SER A 41 13.63 -6.31 -5.26
CA SER A 41 14.22 -7.65 -5.41
C SER A 41 13.66 -8.44 -6.60
N THR A 42 12.65 -7.90 -7.30
CA THR A 42 12.03 -8.52 -8.47
C THR A 42 11.93 -7.50 -9.62
N ALA A 43 12.08 -7.98 -10.86
CA ALA A 43 11.85 -7.17 -12.06
C ALA A 43 10.36 -7.04 -12.42
N ARG A 44 9.48 -7.77 -11.71
CA ARG A 44 8.03 -7.74 -11.92
C ARG A 44 7.43 -6.50 -11.29
N GLN A 45 6.28 -6.09 -11.80
CA GLN A 45 5.42 -5.15 -11.09
C GLN A 45 4.92 -5.79 -9.79
N VAL A 46 4.89 -4.99 -8.72
CA VAL A 46 4.46 -5.40 -7.39
C VAL A 46 3.28 -4.55 -6.94
N ASP A 47 2.17 -5.19 -6.61
CA ASP A 47 1.04 -4.54 -5.96
C ASP A 47 1.22 -4.60 -4.43
N PHE A 48 0.58 -3.70 -3.70
CA PHE A 48 0.74 -3.57 -2.26
C PHE A 48 -0.60 -3.66 -1.56
N ILE A 49 -0.63 -4.38 -0.45
CA ILE A 49 -1.77 -4.39 0.47
C ILE A 49 -1.29 -3.87 1.83
N TYR A 50 -2.00 -2.88 2.35
CA TYR A 50 -1.76 -2.29 3.67
C TYR A 50 -2.93 -2.58 4.57
N GLY A 51 -2.71 -3.13 5.76
CA GLY A 51 -3.79 -3.34 6.69
C GLY A 51 -3.35 -3.39 8.13
N ASN A 52 -4.32 -3.50 9.03
CA ASN A 52 -4.05 -3.68 10.44
C ASN A 52 -5.08 -4.65 11.04
N ALA A 53 -4.68 -5.30 12.13
CA ALA A 53 -5.56 -6.07 12.97
C ALA A 53 -6.67 -5.19 13.57
N PRO A 54 -7.84 -5.78 13.90
CA PRO A 54 -8.88 -5.07 14.62
C PRO A 54 -8.36 -4.50 15.95
N GLY A 55 -8.61 -3.22 16.19
CA GLY A 55 -8.18 -2.54 17.43
C GLY A 55 -6.85 -1.81 17.33
N THR A 56 -6.07 -2.01 16.26
CA THR A 56 -4.84 -1.25 16.01
C THR A 56 -5.15 0.24 15.82
N VAL A 57 -4.30 1.08 16.41
CA VAL A 57 -4.43 2.55 16.35
C VAL A 57 -3.51 3.10 15.27
N PHE A 58 -4.10 3.76 14.27
CA PHE A 58 -3.36 4.49 13.26
C PHE A 58 -2.74 5.77 13.87
N PRO A 59 -1.44 6.02 13.72
CA PRO A 59 -0.78 7.24 14.22
C PRO A 59 -1.37 8.50 13.60
N ARG A 60 -1.81 9.44 14.45
CA ARG A 60 -2.49 10.67 14.01
C ARG A 60 -1.57 11.86 13.74
N PRO A 61 -0.56 12.16 14.59
CA PRO A 61 0.26 13.34 14.39
C PRO A 61 0.93 13.31 13.02
N GLN A 62 0.84 14.42 12.27
CA GLN A 62 1.55 14.62 11.00
C GLN A 62 1.26 13.55 9.92
N ALA A 63 0.11 12.85 10.00
CA ALA A 63 -0.18 11.72 9.12
C ALA A 63 -0.09 12.05 7.63
N VAL A 64 -0.57 13.23 7.22
CA VAL A 64 -0.47 13.70 5.83
C VAL A 64 0.99 13.74 5.35
N THR A 65 1.88 14.32 6.16
CA THR A 65 3.31 14.46 5.83
C THR A 65 4.00 13.10 5.66
N HIS A 66 3.71 12.14 6.53
CA HIS A 66 4.30 10.80 6.43
C HIS A 66 3.79 10.03 5.20
N VAL A 67 2.52 10.18 4.86
CA VAL A 67 1.97 9.58 3.63
C VAL A 67 2.59 10.25 2.40
N GLN A 68 2.70 11.58 2.33
CA GLN A 68 3.37 12.27 1.22
C GLN A 68 4.82 11.83 1.03
N ARG A 69 5.59 11.71 2.13
CA ARG A 69 6.95 11.17 2.07
C ARG A 69 7.01 9.75 1.52
N THR A 70 6.03 8.92 1.87
CA THR A 70 5.91 7.56 1.34
C THR A 70 5.76 7.59 -0.18
N LEU A 71 4.92 8.48 -0.71
CA LEU A 71 4.71 8.60 -2.16
C LEU A 71 5.99 8.98 -2.92
N GLY A 72 6.82 9.85 -2.34
CA GLY A 72 8.09 10.26 -2.94
C GLY A 72 9.17 9.17 -3.03
N VAL A 73 8.99 8.02 -2.38
CA VAL A 73 9.97 6.92 -2.36
C VAL A 73 9.42 5.59 -2.86
N ILE A 74 8.20 5.58 -3.38
CA ILE A 74 7.61 4.38 -3.99
C ILE A 74 8.44 3.97 -5.22
N PRO A 75 8.78 2.68 -5.36
CA PRO A 75 9.62 2.21 -6.47
C PRO A 75 8.86 2.23 -7.81
N GLU A 76 9.58 2.34 -8.91
CA GLU A 76 8.99 2.43 -10.27
C GLU A 76 8.19 1.18 -10.67
N ASN A 77 8.53 0.01 -10.12
CA ASN A 77 7.78 -1.22 -10.36
C ASN A 77 6.54 -1.36 -9.45
N ALA A 78 6.16 -0.30 -8.74
CA ALA A 78 4.95 -0.29 -7.95
C ALA A 78 3.70 -0.28 -8.84
N GLY A 79 2.75 -1.14 -8.49
CA GLY A 79 1.46 -1.23 -9.12
C GLY A 79 0.36 -0.61 -8.28
N LEU A 80 -0.64 -1.43 -7.98
CA LEU A 80 -1.82 -1.03 -7.22
C LEU A 80 -1.51 -0.98 -5.73
N HIS A 81 -1.96 0.06 -5.04
CA HIS A 81 -1.89 0.18 -3.59
C HIS A 81 -3.29 0.01 -3.00
N VAL A 82 -3.52 -1.05 -2.23
CA VAL A 82 -4.82 -1.36 -1.64
C VAL A 82 -4.77 -1.27 -0.13
N ILE A 83 -5.63 -0.46 0.45
CA ILE A 83 -5.71 -0.27 1.90
C ILE A 83 -6.90 -1.05 2.45
N VAL A 84 -6.61 -1.98 3.33
CA VAL A 84 -7.54 -2.78 4.12
C VAL A 84 -7.69 -2.15 5.50
N ASN A 85 -8.74 -1.35 5.66
CA ASN A 85 -9.11 -0.84 6.99
C ASN A 85 -10.63 -0.64 7.09
N ASP A 86 -11.13 -0.61 8.31
CA ASP A 86 -12.49 -0.19 8.65
C ASP A 86 -12.52 1.25 9.22
N LYS A 87 -11.36 1.91 9.31
CA LYS A 87 -11.19 3.17 10.04
C LYS A 87 -11.35 4.39 9.15
N THR A 88 -12.35 5.21 9.48
CA THR A 88 -12.67 6.47 8.80
C THR A 88 -11.52 7.48 8.76
N PHE A 89 -10.67 7.53 9.80
CA PHE A 89 -9.55 8.46 9.87
C PHE A 89 -8.48 8.18 8.79
N ALA A 90 -8.02 6.95 8.67
CA ALA A 90 -7.01 6.58 7.67
C ALA A 90 -7.53 6.85 6.24
N ARG A 91 -8.81 6.56 5.99
CA ARG A 91 -9.48 6.90 4.72
C ARG A 91 -9.49 8.41 4.46
N ALA A 92 -9.77 9.23 5.47
CA ALA A 92 -9.78 10.69 5.32
C ALA A 92 -8.39 11.25 4.97
N ILE A 93 -7.33 10.75 5.61
CA ILE A 93 -5.94 11.14 5.30
C ILE A 93 -5.61 10.81 3.84
N MET A 94 -5.96 9.61 3.38
CA MET A 94 -5.68 9.21 1.99
C MET A 94 -6.42 10.09 0.97
N VAL A 95 -7.69 10.43 1.23
CA VAL A 95 -8.43 11.36 0.36
C VAL A 95 -7.77 12.74 0.31
N LEU A 96 -7.23 13.24 1.42
CA LEU A 96 -6.53 14.52 1.46
C LEU A 96 -5.25 14.48 0.63
N VAL A 97 -4.44 13.42 0.80
CA VAL A 97 -3.16 13.30 0.08
C VAL A 97 -3.38 13.09 -1.41
N MET A 98 -4.29 12.19 -1.80
CA MET A 98 -4.60 11.94 -3.22
C MET A 98 -5.17 13.15 -3.95
N ARG A 99 -5.74 14.13 -3.25
CA ARG A 99 -6.18 15.40 -3.85
C ARG A 99 -5.04 16.41 -4.02
N ALA A 100 -4.00 16.30 -3.19
CA ALA A 100 -2.87 17.23 -3.19
C ALA A 100 -1.81 16.82 -4.23
N GLU A 101 -1.65 15.52 -4.46
CA GLU A 101 -0.81 14.97 -5.52
C GLU A 101 -1.60 15.05 -6.84
N SER A 102 -1.02 15.63 -7.90
CA SER A 102 -1.68 15.90 -9.18
C SER A 102 -2.07 14.62 -9.94
N GLU A 103 -2.83 14.76 -11.04
CA GLU A 103 -3.24 13.67 -11.95
C GLU A 103 -2.07 12.84 -12.54
N ASP A 104 -0.82 13.29 -12.35
CA ASP A 104 0.40 12.63 -12.81
C ASP A 104 0.91 11.52 -11.87
N ALA A 105 0.25 11.28 -10.74
CA ALA A 105 0.66 10.21 -9.84
C ALA A 105 0.53 8.85 -10.54
N HIS A 106 1.66 8.21 -10.83
CA HIS A 106 1.75 6.83 -11.37
C HIS A 106 1.18 5.75 -10.43
N ILE A 107 0.59 6.14 -9.30
CA ILE A 107 0.24 5.27 -8.19
C ILE A 107 -1.27 5.32 -7.99
N SER A 108 -1.92 4.17 -8.20
CA SER A 108 -3.36 4.01 -7.98
C SER A 108 -3.64 3.48 -6.58
N PHE A 109 -4.33 4.29 -5.76
CA PHE A 109 -4.78 3.88 -4.42
C PHE A 109 -6.23 3.45 -4.42
N HIS A 110 -6.49 2.30 -3.80
CA HIS A 110 -7.83 1.76 -3.61
C HIS A 110 -8.05 1.35 -2.16
N HIS A 111 -9.32 1.27 -1.78
CA HIS A 111 -9.75 0.78 -0.48
C HIS A 111 -10.48 -0.54 -0.64
N ALA A 112 -10.27 -1.47 0.29
CA ALA A 112 -11.01 -2.71 0.40
C ALA A 112 -11.41 -2.96 1.86
N PRO A 113 -12.59 -3.56 2.12
CA PRO A 113 -13.04 -3.82 3.49
C PRO A 113 -12.37 -5.05 4.11
N SER A 114 -11.71 -5.89 3.32
CA SER A 114 -11.04 -7.10 3.79
C SER A 114 -9.86 -7.47 2.90
N LEU A 115 -8.99 -8.35 3.39
CA LEU A 115 -7.88 -8.88 2.62
C LEU A 115 -8.34 -9.72 1.41
N ALA A 116 -9.48 -10.41 1.54
CA ALA A 116 -10.07 -11.17 0.43
C ALA A 116 -10.56 -10.23 -0.69
N GLU A 117 -11.23 -9.15 -0.32
CA GLU A 117 -11.67 -8.11 -1.26
C GLU A 117 -10.49 -7.37 -1.88
N ALA A 118 -9.43 -7.12 -1.13
CA ALA A 118 -8.20 -6.50 -1.67
C ALA A 118 -7.58 -7.36 -2.77
N ARG A 119 -7.48 -8.68 -2.57
CA ARG A 119 -7.01 -9.61 -3.59
C ARG A 119 -7.91 -9.62 -4.82
N ALA A 120 -9.23 -9.69 -4.62
CA ALA A 120 -10.19 -9.67 -5.72
C ALA A 120 -10.09 -8.37 -6.52
N LEU A 121 -9.86 -7.24 -5.85
CA LEU A 121 -9.66 -5.93 -6.48
C LEU A 121 -8.39 -5.92 -7.33
N ILE A 122 -7.25 -6.39 -6.79
CA ILE A 122 -5.99 -6.50 -7.54
C ILE A 122 -6.17 -7.39 -8.78
N GLN A 123 -6.81 -8.55 -8.63
CA GLN A 123 -7.07 -9.46 -9.74
C GLN A 123 -7.94 -8.81 -10.82
N ARG A 124 -9.03 -8.14 -10.42
CA ARG A 124 -9.91 -7.40 -11.34
C ARG A 124 -9.17 -6.27 -12.05
N TYR A 125 -8.29 -5.55 -11.34
CA TYR A 125 -7.50 -4.49 -11.93
C TYR A 125 -6.55 -5.06 -13.00
N ARG A 126 -5.85 -6.16 -12.69
CA ARG A 126 -4.97 -6.85 -13.66
C ARG A 126 -5.71 -7.32 -14.91
N LEU A 127 -6.96 -7.78 -14.77
CA LEU A 127 -7.80 -8.27 -15.89
C LEU A 127 -8.49 -7.15 -16.68
N GLY A 128 -9.06 -6.16 -15.99
CA GLY A 128 -9.83 -5.06 -16.56
C GLY A 128 -8.98 -3.96 -17.17
N SER A 129 -7.74 -3.80 -16.70
CA SER A 129 -6.74 -2.92 -17.30
C SER A 129 -6.15 -3.46 -18.60
N GLY A 130 -6.79 -4.47 -19.24
CA GLY A 130 -6.51 -5.01 -20.59
C GLY A 130 -5.33 -4.36 -21.28
N ARG A 131 -4.13 -4.78 -20.87
CA ARG A 131 -2.90 -4.06 -21.20
C ARG A 131 -2.66 -4.24 -22.69
N THR A 132 -2.59 -3.13 -23.41
CA THR A 132 -1.84 -3.05 -24.66
C THR A 132 -0.37 -3.30 -24.32
N TYR A 133 -0.02 -4.57 -24.07
CA TYR A 133 1.34 -5.05 -24.18
C TYR A 133 1.54 -5.44 -25.65
N LEU A 134 1.82 -4.43 -26.47
CA LEU A 134 2.52 -4.69 -27.72
C LEU A 134 4.02 -4.79 -27.37
N GLN A 135 4.52 -6.00 -27.66
CA GLN A 135 5.89 -6.46 -27.94
C GLN A 135 7.05 -5.52 -27.63
#